data_AF-A0A9P4TYF0-F1
#
_entry.id   AF-A0A9P4TYF0-F1
#
_cell.length_a   1.000
_cell.length_b   1.000
_cell.length_c   1.000
_cell.angle_alpha   90.00
_cell.angle_beta   90.00
_cell.angle_gamma   90.00
#
_symmetry.space_group_name_H-M   'P 1'
#
loop_
_entity.id
_entity.type
_entity.pdbx_description
1 polymer ?
#
loop_
_entity_poly.entity_id
_entity_poly.type
_entity_poly.pdbx_seq_one_letter_code
_entity_poly.pdbx_strand_id
1 'polypeptide(L)'
;MKNIINFIITSSIFLIGGALGTPQALPKANEYRSGDCSGKMNHEHHGLTVNIVDTDDTSNSVYLAAKQWYGFTGKRAGGTFGEHCTGDNIITMHGECNSLNTPGGRVRCVAW
;
A
#
# COMPACT_ATOMS: atom_id res chain seq x y z
N MET A 1 3.74 74.44 12.91
CA MET A 1 2.46 73.69 12.86
C MET A 1 2.83 72.23 12.60
N LYS A 2 2.67 71.33 13.59
CA LYS A 2 1.70 70.20 13.58
C LYS A 2 1.68 69.45 12.22
N ASN A 3 1.85 68.14 12.07
CA ASN A 3 1.99 67.02 13.00
C ASN A 3 2.12 65.70 12.15
N ILE A 4 2.52 64.58 12.76
CA ILE A 4 2.26 63.16 12.38
C ILE A 4 3.05 62.58 11.15
N ILE A 5 3.54 61.32 11.04
CA ILE A 5 3.30 60.00 11.66
C ILE A 5 4.60 59.16 11.60
N ASN A 6 5.04 58.59 12.73
CA ASN A 6 5.99 57.46 12.75
C ASN A 6 5.19 56.17 12.46
N PHE A 7 5.33 55.59 11.27
CA PHE A 7 4.72 54.31 10.93
C PHE A 7 5.76 53.20 11.10
N ILE A 8 5.87 52.67 12.32
CA ILE A 8 6.65 51.45 12.58
C ILE A 8 5.79 50.29 12.04
N ILE A 9 6.17 49.77 10.88
CA ILE A 9 5.63 48.51 10.37
C ILE A 9 6.34 47.38 11.13
N THR A 10 5.74 46.93 12.24
CA THR A 10 6.11 45.63 12.81
C THR A 10 5.59 44.56 11.86
N SER A 11 6.48 44.04 11.01
CA SER A 11 6.19 42.89 10.14
C SER A 11 6.00 41.65 11.01
N SER A 12 4.76 41.32 11.33
CA SER A 12 4.40 40.01 11.85
C SER A 12 4.54 38.99 10.71
N ILE A 13 5.65 38.25 10.70
CA ILE A 13 5.82 37.10 9.81
C ILE A 13 4.84 36.02 10.27
N PHE A 14 3.75 35.86 9.54
CA PHE A 14 2.85 34.72 9.67
C PHE A 14 3.54 33.52 9.01
N LEU A 15 4.20 32.68 9.81
CA LEU A 15 4.61 31.35 9.38
C LEU A 15 3.35 30.51 9.19
N ILE A 16 2.87 30.43 7.94
CA ILE A 16 1.89 29.42 7.55
C ILE A 16 2.65 28.09 7.59
N GLY A 17 2.58 27.41 8.73
CA GLY A 17 3.05 26.04 8.88
C GLY A 17 2.18 25.13 8.01
N GLY A 18 2.52 25.02 6.73
CA GLY A 18 1.98 23.99 5.87
C GLY A 18 2.37 22.64 6.49
N ALA A 19 1.37 21.87 6.92
CA ALA A 19 1.58 20.50 7.36
C ALA A 19 2.22 19.74 6.18
N LEU A 20 3.53 19.56 6.21
CA LEU A 20 4.23 18.64 5.33
C LEU A 20 3.77 17.25 5.77
N GLY A 21 2.75 16.72 5.10
CA GLY A 21 2.35 15.32 5.26
C GLY A 21 3.59 14.44 5.09
N THR A 22 3.77 13.48 5.98
CA THR A 22 4.83 12.49 5.82
C THR A 22 4.62 11.78 4.48
N PRO A 23 5.69 11.50 3.69
CA PRO A 23 5.53 10.72 2.47
C PRO A 23 4.96 9.35 2.85
N GLN A 24 3.70 9.11 2.47
CA GLN A 24 3.08 7.81 2.68
C GLN A 24 3.76 6.82 1.73
N ALA A 25 4.21 5.68 2.27
CA ALA A 25 4.74 4.60 1.45
C ALA A 25 3.71 4.22 0.37
N LEU A 26 4.20 3.94 -0.84
CA LEU A 26 3.32 3.45 -1.90
C LEU A 26 2.90 2.01 -1.63
N PRO A 27 1.68 1.63 -2.03
CA PRO A 27 1.25 0.24 -2.02
C PRO A 27 2.24 -0.68 -2.74
N LYS A 28 2.44 -1.85 -2.15
CA LYS A 28 3.36 -2.88 -2.63
C LYS A 28 2.80 -4.27 -2.38
N ALA A 29 3.03 -5.19 -3.31
CA ALA A 29 2.77 -6.62 -3.14
C ALA A 29 3.82 -7.48 -3.86
N ASN A 30 5.06 -7.43 -3.37
CA ASN A 30 6.19 -8.08 -4.03
C ASN A 30 6.24 -9.57 -3.69
N GLU A 31 6.38 -10.43 -4.69
CA GLU A 31 6.30 -11.87 -4.52
C GLU A 31 7.67 -12.55 -4.52
N TYR A 32 7.81 -13.61 -3.73
CA TYR A 32 9.06 -14.34 -3.56
C TYR A 32 8.82 -15.83 -3.61
N ARG A 33 9.78 -16.57 -4.17
CA ARG A 33 9.77 -18.04 -4.14
C ARG A 33 10.10 -18.60 -2.75
N SER A 34 10.78 -17.83 -1.92
CA SER A 34 11.01 -18.17 -0.52
C SER A 34 9.72 -18.01 0.30
N GLY A 35 9.68 -18.62 1.48
CA GLY A 35 8.55 -18.50 2.41
C GLY A 35 8.63 -17.28 3.33
N ASP A 36 9.75 -16.55 3.32
CA ASP A 36 10.10 -15.49 4.26
C ASP A 36 10.49 -14.17 3.55
N CYS A 37 10.13 -14.04 2.27
CA CYS A 37 10.46 -12.90 1.43
C CYS A 37 11.96 -12.60 1.30
N SER A 38 12.82 -13.59 1.58
CA SER A 38 14.26 -13.50 1.35
C SER A 38 14.61 -13.81 -0.11
N GLY A 39 15.82 -13.41 -0.51
CA GLY A 39 16.37 -13.73 -1.82
C GLY A 39 15.79 -12.89 -2.96
N LYS A 40 15.92 -13.39 -4.19
CA LYS A 40 15.48 -12.67 -5.38
C LYS A 40 13.96 -12.72 -5.48
N MET A 41 13.36 -11.55 -5.65
CA MET A 41 11.95 -11.37 -5.92
C MET A 41 11.56 -12.07 -7.24
N ASN A 42 10.41 -12.73 -7.23
CA ASN A 42 9.80 -13.36 -8.40
C ASN A 42 9.10 -12.30 -9.26
N HIS A 43 8.21 -11.52 -8.64
CA HIS A 43 7.46 -10.44 -9.28
C HIS A 43 7.38 -9.19 -8.40
N GLU A 44 7.64 -8.03 -8.99
CA GLU A 44 7.51 -6.73 -8.32
C GLU A 44 6.17 -6.08 -8.65
N HIS A 45 5.45 -5.63 -7.62
CA HIS A 45 4.24 -4.85 -7.75
C HIS A 45 4.33 -3.64 -6.83
N HIS A 46 4.51 -2.45 -7.39
CA HIS A 46 4.70 -1.22 -6.62
C HIS A 46 4.14 -0.01 -7.37
N GLY A 47 3.24 0.74 -6.74
CA GLY A 47 2.67 1.94 -7.36
C GLY A 47 1.38 2.42 -6.68
N LEU A 48 0.98 3.65 -7.00
CA LEU A 48 -0.22 4.28 -6.44
C LEU A 48 -1.52 3.53 -6.75
N THR A 49 -1.55 2.81 -7.88
CA THR A 49 -2.74 2.08 -8.38
C THR A 49 -2.67 0.58 -8.11
N VAL A 50 -1.66 0.11 -7.36
CA VAL A 50 -1.53 -1.31 -7.02
C VAL A 50 -2.49 -1.59 -5.87
N ASN A 51 -3.69 -2.08 -6.19
CA ASN A 51 -4.74 -2.40 -5.23
C ASN A 51 -5.21 -3.86 -5.28
N ILE A 52 -4.90 -4.57 -6.37
CA ILE A 52 -5.20 -6.00 -6.56
C ILE A 52 -4.01 -6.64 -7.26
N VAL A 53 -3.56 -7.81 -6.80
CA VAL A 53 -2.45 -8.57 -7.39
C VAL A 53 -2.78 -10.06 -7.38
N ASP A 54 -2.67 -10.70 -8.55
CA ASP A 54 -2.68 -12.16 -8.62
C ASP A 54 -1.30 -12.69 -8.26
N THR A 55 -1.25 -13.65 -7.36
CA THR A 55 0.03 -14.21 -6.87
C THR A 55 0.46 -15.37 -7.75
N ASP A 56 1.63 -15.33 -8.36
CA ASP A 56 2.15 -16.42 -9.17
C ASP A 56 2.17 -17.76 -8.42
N ASP A 57 1.88 -18.84 -9.13
CA ASP A 57 1.75 -20.17 -8.53
C ASP A 57 3.13 -20.72 -8.05
N THR A 58 4.25 -20.13 -8.50
CA THR A 58 5.61 -20.49 -8.03
C THR A 58 6.12 -19.65 -6.86
N SER A 59 5.41 -18.58 -6.49
CA SER A 59 5.71 -17.78 -5.29
C SER A 59 5.28 -18.55 -4.02
N ASN A 60 5.88 -18.25 -2.87
CA ASN A 60 5.49 -18.82 -1.57
C ASN A 60 5.24 -17.75 -0.51
N SER A 61 5.71 -16.53 -0.72
CA SER A 61 5.42 -15.39 0.14
C SER A 61 5.24 -14.10 -0.64
N VAL A 62 4.58 -13.13 -0.02
CA VAL A 62 4.36 -11.79 -0.55
C VAL A 62 4.68 -10.74 0.51
N TYR A 63 5.51 -9.77 0.15
CA TYR A 63 5.80 -8.61 0.98
C TYR A 63 4.82 -7.48 0.65
N LEU A 64 4.02 -7.10 1.63
CA LEU A 64 2.98 -6.09 1.53
C LEU A 64 3.40 -4.81 2.23
N ALA A 65 2.96 -3.65 1.75
CA ALA A 65 3.23 -2.37 2.41
C ALA A 65 2.07 -1.37 2.27
N ALA A 66 2.18 -0.29 3.06
CA ALA A 66 1.35 0.93 3.07
C ALA A 66 -0.12 0.77 3.48
N LYS A 67 -0.70 -0.42 3.33
CA LYS A 67 -2.13 -0.68 3.47
C LYS A 67 -2.36 -2.01 4.18
N GLN A 68 -3.58 -2.22 4.67
CA GLN A 68 -4.02 -3.52 5.16
C GLN A 68 -4.54 -4.32 3.97
N TRP A 69 -3.97 -5.50 3.75
CA TRP A 69 -4.29 -6.34 2.61
C TRP A 69 -5.11 -7.55 3.05
N TYR A 70 -5.76 -8.19 2.09
CA TYR A 70 -6.57 -9.38 2.29
C TYR A 70 -6.20 -10.44 1.27
N GLY A 71 -6.06 -11.70 1.71
CA GLY A 71 -5.72 -12.83 0.86
C GLY A 71 -6.95 -13.66 0.50
N PHE A 72 -7.06 -14.02 -0.78
CA PHE A 72 -8.20 -14.75 -1.32
C PHE A 72 -7.77 -16.06 -1.99
N THR A 73 -8.63 -17.08 -1.94
CA THR A 73 -8.37 -18.40 -2.57
C THR A 73 -8.49 -18.39 -4.10
N GLY A 74 -9.22 -17.42 -4.67
CA GLY A 74 -9.40 -17.27 -6.11
C GLY A 74 -8.46 -16.24 -6.73
N LYS A 75 -8.42 -16.24 -8.07
CA LYS A 75 -7.71 -15.25 -8.87
C LYS A 75 -8.57 -14.01 -9.10
N ARG A 76 -7.98 -12.97 -9.67
CA ARG A 76 -8.69 -11.78 -10.15
C ARG A 76 -9.71 -12.16 -11.21
N ALA A 77 -10.89 -11.55 -11.12
CA ALA A 77 -11.87 -11.53 -12.18
C ALA A 77 -12.31 -10.09 -12.44
N GLY A 78 -12.73 -9.81 -13.67
CA GLY A 78 -13.39 -8.56 -14.05
C GLY A 78 -14.91 -8.73 -14.10
N GLY A 79 -15.64 -7.66 -13.83
CA GLY A 79 -17.10 -7.61 -13.96
C GLY A 79 -17.64 -6.18 -13.98
N THR A 80 -18.95 -6.03 -13.86
CA THR A 80 -19.64 -4.72 -13.91
C THR A 80 -19.09 -3.68 -12.92
N PHE A 81 -18.49 -4.13 -11.82
CA PHE A 81 -17.94 -3.29 -10.75
C PHE A 81 -16.40 -3.14 -10.79
N GLY A 82 -15.75 -3.62 -11.85
CA GLY A 82 -14.30 -3.60 -11.99
C GLY A 82 -13.63 -4.91 -11.57
N GLU A 83 -12.30 -4.86 -11.46
CA GLU A 83 -11.49 -6.00 -11.04
C GLU A 83 -11.66 -6.28 -9.54
N HIS A 84 -11.72 -7.57 -9.17
CA HIS A 84 -11.77 -8.01 -7.77
C HIS A 84 -11.13 -9.40 -7.62
N CYS A 85 -10.61 -9.70 -6.44
CA CYS A 85 -10.24 -11.08 -6.09
C CYS A 85 -11.51 -11.92 -5.91
N THR A 86 -11.47 -13.16 -6.38
CA THR A 86 -12.58 -14.13 -6.22
C THR A 86 -12.28 -15.15 -5.12
N GLY A 87 -13.27 -15.98 -4.79
CA GLY A 87 -13.14 -17.01 -3.76
C GLY A 87 -13.28 -16.47 -2.33
N ASP A 88 -12.88 -17.28 -1.36
CA ASP A 88 -13.00 -16.97 0.06
C ASP A 88 -11.87 -16.03 0.49
N ASN A 89 -12.20 -15.01 1.29
CA ASN A 89 -11.22 -14.24 2.05
C ASN A 89 -10.80 -15.07 3.26
N ILE A 90 -9.55 -15.53 3.27
CA ILE A 90 -9.07 -16.50 4.25
C ILE A 90 -8.11 -15.88 5.28
N ILE A 91 -7.60 -14.67 5.02
CA ILE A 91 -6.59 -14.05 5.87
C ILE A 91 -6.54 -12.54 5.69
N THR A 92 -6.44 -11.82 6.80
CA THR A 92 -5.99 -10.42 6.81
C THR A 92 -4.47 -10.42 6.88
N MET A 93 -3.84 -9.73 5.93
CA MET A 93 -2.39 -9.62 5.82
C MET A 93 -1.96 -8.21 6.18
N HIS A 94 -1.00 -8.14 7.09
CA HIS A 94 -0.41 -6.87 7.51
C HIS A 94 0.80 -6.54 6.62
N GLY A 95 1.21 -5.28 6.63
CA GLY A 95 2.49 -4.90 6.02
C GLY A 95 3.60 -5.77 6.60
N GLU A 96 4.60 -6.11 5.77
CA GLU A 96 5.63 -7.16 5.93
C GLU A 96 5.37 -8.42 5.08
N CYS A 97 6.15 -9.48 5.36
CA CYS A 97 6.11 -10.72 4.62
C CYS A 97 4.98 -11.63 5.10
N ASN A 98 4.20 -12.13 4.15
CA ASN A 98 3.07 -13.01 4.41
C ASN A 98 3.22 -14.30 3.60
N SER A 99 2.91 -15.44 4.22
CA SER A 99 2.86 -16.73 3.52
C SER A 99 1.66 -16.75 2.56
N LEU A 100 1.88 -17.24 1.34
CA LEU A 100 0.80 -17.54 0.40
C LEU A 100 0.15 -18.89 0.68
N ASN A 101 0.83 -19.78 1.41
CA ASN A 101 0.33 -21.08 1.81
C ASN A 101 -0.16 -20.98 3.26
N THR A 102 -1.48 -20.87 3.45
CA THR A 102 -2.10 -20.68 4.76
C THR A 102 -2.89 -21.94 5.15
N PRO A 103 -3.27 -22.11 6.44
CA PRO A 103 -4.16 -23.19 6.86
C PRO A 103 -5.53 -23.17 6.15
N GLY A 104 -6.03 -21.98 5.77
CA GLY A 104 -7.28 -21.81 5.02
C GLY A 104 -7.15 -22.09 3.52
N GLY A 105 -5.96 -22.46 3.05
CA GLY A 105 -5.66 -22.74 1.66
C GLY A 105 -4.61 -21.81 1.06
N ARG A 106 -4.44 -21.94 -0.26
CA ARG A 106 -3.50 -21.13 -1.04
C ARG A 106 -4.13 -19.77 -1.36
N VAL A 107 -3.45 -18.71 -0.97
CA VAL A 107 -3.74 -17.35 -1.42
C VAL A 107 -3.31 -17.25 -2.88
N ARG A 108 -4.23 -16.83 -3.74
CA ARG A 108 -4.06 -16.70 -5.20
C ARG A 108 -4.19 -15.26 -5.68
N CYS A 109 -4.81 -14.39 -4.87
CA CYS A 109 -4.99 -12.97 -5.11
C CYS A 109 -4.94 -12.21 -3.79
N VAL A 110 -4.35 -11.01 -3.79
CA VAL A 110 -4.34 -10.07 -2.66
C VAL A 110 -4.95 -8.72 -3.06
N ALA A 111 -5.71 -8.09 -2.16
CA ALA A 111 -6.32 -6.78 -2.38
C ALA A 111 -6.37 -5.89 -1.12
N TRP A 112 -6.49 -4.57 -1.29
CA TRP A 112 -6.72 -3.57 -0.20
C TRP A 112 -7.61 -2.41 -0.63
#